data_AF-A0AAQ3RCW4-F1
#
_entry.id   AF-A0AAQ3RCW4-F1
#
_cell.length_a   1.000
_cell.length_b   1.000
_cell.length_c   1.000
_cell.angle_alpha   90.00
_cell.angle_beta   90.00
_cell.angle_gamma   90.00
#
_symmetry.space_group_name_H-M   'P 1'
#
loop_
_entity.id
_entity.type
_entity.pdbx_description
1 polymer ?
#
loop_
_entity_poly.entity_id
_entity_poly.type
_entity_poly.pdbx_seq_one_letter_code
_entity_poly.pdbx_strand_id
1 'polypeptide(L)'
;MINERISSVAAHCTVIRNGLDNIVQPKRDDVVIALAIRTPLCKSGRGGFKDTLLDGMVFKMLEKVISHNQLDPMMVDDICLGNVRDAKAAYFVRAASLAASFPPSTCSSHASRFARPV
;
A
#
# COMPACT_ATOMS: atom_id res chain seq x y z
N MET A 1 -24.79 -13.04 36.56
CA MET A 1 -24.10 -11.81 37.00
C MET A 1 -22.67 -12.01 37.50
N ILE A 2 -22.37 -12.63 38.66
CA ILE A 2 -20.97 -12.76 39.15
C ILE A 2 -20.15 -13.75 38.29
N ASN A 3 -20.74 -14.89 37.92
CA ASN A 3 -20.07 -15.89 37.08
C ASN A 3 -19.69 -15.35 35.69
N GLU A 4 -20.52 -14.47 35.11
CA GLU A 4 -20.23 -13.81 33.82
C GLU A 4 -19.07 -12.81 33.93
N ARG A 5 -18.91 -12.15 35.08
CA ARG A 5 -17.77 -11.27 35.35
C ARG A 5 -16.48 -12.06 35.53
N ILE A 6 -16.53 -13.21 36.21
CA ILE A 6 -15.38 -14.10 36.37
C ILE A 6 -14.95 -14.67 35.01
N SER A 7 -15.89 -15.07 34.15
CA SER A 7 -15.56 -15.56 32.80
C SER A 7 -14.94 -14.48 31.91
N SER A 8 -15.38 -13.23 32.02
CA SER A 8 -14.79 -12.11 31.27
C SER A 8 -13.34 -11.83 31.71
N VAL A 9 -13.06 -11.82 33.02
CA VAL A 9 -11.69 -11.63 33.54
C VAL A 9 -10.79 -12.82 33.21
N ALA A 10 -11.30 -14.06 33.30
CA ALA A 10 -10.57 -15.25 32.91
C ALA A 10 -10.24 -15.27 31.41
N ALA A 11 -11.13 -14.79 30.54
CA ALA A 11 -10.87 -14.64 29.12
C ALA A 11 -9.68 -13.71 28.86
N HIS A 12 -9.56 -12.59 29.57
CA HIS A 12 -8.39 -11.71 29.45
C HIS A 12 -7.07 -12.37 29.88
N CYS A 13 -7.09 -13.23 30.89
CA CYS A 13 -5.89 -13.93 31.38
C CYS A 13 -5.44 -15.09 30.48
N THR A 14 -6.33 -15.67 29.67
CA THR A 14 -6.01 -16.83 28.80
C THR A 14 -5.37 -16.42 27.47
N VAL A 15 -5.60 -15.19 26.99
CA VAL A 15 -4.97 -14.64 25.76
C VAL A 15 -3.44 -14.54 25.87
N ILE A 16 -2.89 -14.56 27.09
CA ILE A 16 -1.46 -14.32 27.37
C ILE A 16 -0.59 -15.56 27.14
N ARG A 17 -1.16 -16.78 27.05
CA ARG A 17 -0.33 -18.00 27.04
C ARG A 17 0.52 -18.13 25.78
N ASN A 18 -0.03 -17.88 24.59
CA ASN A 18 0.73 -17.91 23.33
C ASN A 18 0.29 -16.75 22.40
N GLY A 19 0.71 -15.53 22.69
CA GLY A 19 0.34 -14.34 21.90
C GLY A 19 0.75 -14.43 20.42
N LEU A 20 1.90 -15.07 20.12
CA LEU A 20 2.38 -15.26 18.75
C LEU A 20 1.49 -16.22 17.94
N ASP A 21 1.07 -17.34 18.54
CA ASP A 21 0.24 -18.33 17.87
C ASP A 21 -1.11 -17.74 17.45
N ASN A 22 -1.66 -16.82 18.25
CA ASN A 22 -2.91 -16.11 17.94
C ASN A 22 -2.76 -15.03 16.85
N ILE A 23 -1.56 -14.46 16.68
CA ILE A 23 -1.26 -13.45 15.64
C ILE A 23 -1.01 -14.13 14.30
N VAL A 24 -0.36 -15.30 14.30
CA VAL A 24 0.04 -16.02 13.09
C VAL A 24 -1.11 -16.86 12.50
N GLN A 25 -2.24 -17.03 13.22
CA GLN A 25 -3.40 -17.74 12.66
C GLN A 25 -3.93 -17.02 11.41
N PRO A 26 -4.00 -17.69 10.24
CA PRO A 26 -4.52 -17.09 9.03
C PRO A 26 -6.03 -16.89 9.16
N LYS A 27 -6.50 -15.64 9.16
CA LYS A 27 -7.91 -15.31 9.13
C LYS A 27 -8.30 -14.91 7.72
N ARG A 28 -9.57 -15.14 7.37
CA ARG A 28 -10.11 -14.77 6.04
C ARG A 28 -10.15 -13.26 5.84
N ASP A 29 -10.16 -12.48 6.91
CA ASP A 29 -10.27 -11.02 6.89
C ASP A 29 -8.89 -10.31 6.96
N ASP A 30 -7.78 -11.06 6.93
CA ASP A 30 -6.46 -10.48 7.02
C ASP A 30 -6.05 -9.78 5.71
N VAL A 31 -5.45 -8.60 5.83
CA VAL A 31 -4.90 -7.85 4.69
C VAL A 31 -3.50 -8.38 4.39
N VAL A 32 -3.34 -8.95 3.20
CA VAL A 32 -2.06 -9.54 2.74
C VAL A 32 -1.37 -8.65 1.70
N ILE A 33 -0.03 -8.67 1.70
CA ILE A 33 0.79 -8.01 0.67
C ILE A 33 1.01 -9.00 -0.46
N ALA A 34 0.38 -8.80 -1.61
CA ALA A 34 0.53 -9.67 -2.77
C ALA A 34 1.86 -9.44 -3.50
N LEU A 35 2.26 -8.19 -3.68
CA LEU A 35 3.49 -7.82 -4.39
C LEU A 35 4.11 -6.57 -3.77
N ALA A 36 5.43 -6.60 -3.59
CA ALA A 36 6.22 -5.44 -3.22
C ALA A 36 7.37 -5.25 -4.23
N ILE A 37 7.26 -4.21 -5.05
CA ILE A 37 8.30 -3.82 -6.02
C ILE A 37 8.69 -2.36 -5.79
N ARG A 38 9.88 -2.00 -6.26
CA ARG A 38 10.40 -0.64 -6.19
C ARG A 38 11.25 -0.31 -7.41
N THR A 39 11.36 0.97 -7.71
CA THR A 39 12.34 1.45 -8.69
C THR A 39 13.76 1.40 -8.10
N PRO A 40 14.80 1.35 -8.96
CA PRO A 40 16.16 1.58 -8.52
C PRO A 40 16.29 2.97 -7.91
N LEU A 41 17.21 3.14 -6.95
CA LEU A 41 17.46 4.44 -6.33
C LEU A 41 18.60 5.14 -7.08
N CYS A 42 18.29 6.27 -7.70
CA CYS A 42 19.26 7.08 -8.43
C CYS A 42 19.56 8.38 -7.70
N LYS A 43 20.79 8.90 -7.86
CA LYS A 43 21.20 10.18 -7.27
C LYS A 43 20.43 11.34 -7.92
N SER A 44 19.83 12.20 -7.09
CA SER A 44 19.15 13.41 -7.58
C SER A 44 20.09 14.29 -8.42
N GLY A 45 19.61 14.78 -9.56
CA GLY A 45 20.32 15.70 -10.46
C GLY A 45 21.45 15.11 -11.32
N ARG A 46 21.99 13.92 -10.99
CA ARG A 46 23.09 13.30 -11.75
C ARG A 46 22.87 11.80 -12.09
N GLY A 47 21.81 11.20 -11.56
CA GLY A 47 21.49 9.78 -11.78
C GLY A 47 20.60 9.54 -12.99
N GLY A 48 20.22 8.28 -13.20
CA GLY A 48 19.40 7.85 -14.36
C GLY A 48 18.00 8.43 -14.43
N PHE A 49 17.44 8.88 -13.30
CA PHE A 49 16.12 9.52 -13.22
C PHE A 49 16.17 11.05 -13.18
N LYS A 50 17.26 11.67 -13.65
CA LYS A 50 17.37 13.14 -13.65
C LYS A 50 16.34 13.83 -14.55
N ASP A 51 15.95 13.18 -15.66
CA ASP A 51 15.03 13.73 -16.68
C ASP A 51 13.63 13.08 -16.59
N THR A 52 13.40 12.21 -15.61
CA THR A 52 12.13 11.49 -15.45
C THR A 52 11.24 12.21 -14.44
N LEU A 53 10.09 12.66 -14.92
CA LEU A 53 9.05 13.25 -14.09
C LEU A 53 8.32 12.19 -13.24
N LEU A 54 7.62 12.64 -12.19
CA LEU A 54 6.93 11.76 -11.24
C LEU A 54 5.87 10.89 -11.91
N ASP A 55 5.11 11.46 -12.85
CA ASP A 55 4.09 10.78 -13.65
C ASP A 55 4.65 9.56 -14.41
N GLY A 56 5.78 9.73 -15.10
CA GLY A 56 6.44 8.68 -15.86
C GLY A 56 6.97 7.56 -14.95
N MET A 57 7.50 7.92 -13.77
CA MET A 57 7.93 6.92 -12.79
C MET A 57 6.77 6.09 -12.26
N VAL A 58 5.66 6.74 -11.90
CA VAL A 58 4.46 6.08 -11.38
C VAL A 58 3.81 5.20 -12.44
N PHE A 59 3.69 5.70 -13.67
CA PHE A 59 3.15 4.94 -14.80
C PHE A 59 3.94 3.64 -15.03
N LYS A 60 5.28 3.73 -15.12
CA LYS A 60 6.12 2.53 -15.32
C LYS A 60 6.07 1.57 -14.14
N MET A 61 5.88 2.08 -12.92
CA MET A 61 5.72 1.23 -11.75
C MET A 61 4.40 0.46 -11.80
N LEU A 62 3.30 1.15 -12.13
CA LEU A 62 1.97 0.53 -12.29
C LEU A 62 1.93 -0.51 -13.42
N GLU A 63 2.55 -0.22 -14.57
CA GLU A 63 2.69 -1.18 -15.68
C GLU A 63 3.44 -2.44 -15.24
N LYS A 64 4.49 -2.29 -14.42
CA LYS A 64 5.23 -3.42 -13.85
C LYS A 64 4.46 -4.19 -12.80
N VAL A 65 3.62 -3.54 -11.99
CA VAL A 65 2.72 -4.25 -11.06
C VAL A 65 1.80 -5.19 -11.83
N ILE A 66 1.17 -4.72 -12.90
CA ILE A 66 0.29 -5.55 -13.74
C ILE A 66 1.09 -6.70 -14.38
N SER A 67 2.27 -6.40 -14.92
CA SER A 67 3.11 -7.40 -15.58
C SER A 67 3.59 -8.51 -14.63
N HIS A 68 3.97 -8.16 -13.39
CA HIS A 68 4.51 -9.12 -12.42
C HIS A 68 3.42 -9.93 -11.73
N ASN A 69 2.29 -9.29 -11.37
CA ASN A 69 1.24 -9.95 -10.60
C ASN A 69 0.16 -10.59 -11.50
N GLN A 70 0.17 -10.30 -12.81
CA GLN A 70 -0.84 -10.76 -13.77
C GLN A 70 -2.27 -10.49 -13.27
N LEU A 71 -2.42 -9.41 -12.52
CA LEU A 71 -3.69 -8.96 -11.97
C LEU A 71 -4.55 -8.36 -13.07
N ASP A 72 -5.84 -8.61 -13.01
CA ASP A 72 -6.82 -7.84 -13.76
C ASP A 72 -6.87 -6.41 -13.18
N PRO A 73 -6.55 -5.36 -13.96
CA PRO A 73 -6.64 -3.98 -13.51
C PRO A 73 -8.05 -3.60 -13.03
N MET A 74 -9.09 -4.31 -13.48
CA MET A 74 -10.48 -4.07 -13.06
C MET A 74 -10.75 -4.40 -11.59
N MET A 75 -9.94 -5.25 -10.96
CA MET A 75 -10.10 -5.64 -9.56
C MET A 75 -9.58 -4.58 -8.57
N VAL A 76 -8.84 -3.59 -9.04
CA VAL A 76 -8.22 -2.59 -8.16
C VAL A 76 -9.22 -1.47 -7.84
N ASP A 77 -9.59 -1.36 -6.57
CA ASP A 77 -10.54 -0.35 -6.10
C ASP A 77 -9.89 1.02 -5.83
N ASP A 78 -8.67 1.04 -5.26
CA ASP A 78 -7.99 2.28 -4.88
C ASP A 78 -6.47 2.21 -5.08
N ILE A 79 -5.89 3.35 -5.45
CA ILE A 79 -4.45 3.56 -5.64
C ILE A 79 -4.02 4.76 -4.81
N CYS A 80 -3.26 4.52 -3.75
CA CYS A 80 -2.70 5.57 -2.89
C CYS A 80 -1.22 5.80 -3.18
N LEU A 81 -0.83 7.06 -3.43
CA LEU A 81 0.56 7.46 -3.64
C LEU A 81 1.08 8.35 -2.51
N GLY A 82 2.17 7.89 -1.90
CA GLY A 82 3.01 8.68 -1.01
C GLY A 82 3.95 9.61 -1.78
N ASN A 83 3.79 10.91 -1.63
CA ASN A 83 4.77 11.90 -2.13
C ASN A 83 4.85 13.12 -1.20
N VAL A 84 5.99 13.82 -1.18
CA VAL A 84 6.21 14.94 -0.24
C VAL A 84 6.39 16.27 -0.97
N ARG A 85 7.05 16.28 -2.14
CA ARG A 85 7.48 17.52 -2.78
C ARG A 85 6.46 18.09 -3.76
N ASP A 86 5.90 17.24 -4.61
CA ASP A 86 4.97 17.68 -5.65
C ASP A 86 3.54 17.89 -5.14
N ALA A 87 3.07 19.14 -5.19
CA ALA A 87 1.70 19.52 -4.83
C ALA A 87 0.64 18.95 -5.79
N LYS A 88 1.03 18.59 -7.02
CA LYS A 88 0.13 18.02 -8.04
C LYS A 88 0.14 16.49 -8.09
N ALA A 89 0.70 15.83 -7.08
CA ALA A 89 0.85 14.38 -7.06
C ALA A 89 -0.47 13.61 -7.25
N ALA A 90 -1.60 14.11 -6.72
CA ALA A 90 -2.91 13.51 -6.94
C ALA A 90 -3.28 13.41 -8.44
N TYR A 91 -2.99 14.46 -9.22
CA TYR A 91 -3.24 14.46 -10.66
C TYR A 91 -2.30 13.53 -11.41
N PHE A 92 -1.03 13.47 -11.01
CA PHE A 92 -0.06 12.57 -11.63
C PHE A 92 -0.41 11.10 -11.42
N VAL A 93 -0.87 10.73 -10.22
CA VAL A 93 -1.35 9.37 -9.94
C VAL A 93 -2.54 9.03 -10.81
N ARG A 94 -3.52 9.94 -10.88
CA ARG A 94 -4.72 9.72 -11.68
C ARG A 94 -4.41 9.59 -13.17
N ALA A 95 -3.56 10.46 -13.70
CA ALA A 95 -3.13 10.38 -15.08
C ALA A 95 -2.35 9.09 -15.36
N ALA A 96 -1.44 8.71 -14.46
CA ALA A 96 -0.63 7.51 -14.58
C ALA A 96 -1.47 6.22 -14.49
N SER A 97 -2.49 6.17 -13.62
CA SER A 97 -3.38 5.01 -13.51
C SER A 97 -4.23 4.81 -14.76
N LEU A 98 -4.79 5.89 -15.30
CA LEU A 98 -5.52 5.85 -16.57
C LEU A 98 -4.62 5.42 -17.73
N ALA A 99 -3.38 5.93 -17.78
CA ALA A 99 -2.41 5.52 -18.78
C ALA A 99 -2.00 4.04 -18.62
N ALA A 100 -1.90 3.53 -17.39
CA ALA A 100 -1.56 2.14 -17.09
C ALA A 100 -2.75 1.16 -17.22
N SER A 101 -3.84 1.57 -17.88
CA SER A 101 -5.02 0.76 -18.16
C SER A 101 -5.85 0.36 -16.93
N PHE A 102 -5.77 1.13 -15.84
CA PHE A 102 -6.73 1.00 -14.74
C PHE A 102 -8.07 1.63 -15.12
N PRO A 103 -9.20 1.07 -14.69
CA PRO A 103 -10.50 1.59 -15.06
C PRO A 103 -10.74 2.97 -14.42
N PRO A 104 -11.61 3.80 -15.03
CA PRO A 104 -11.93 5.11 -14.49
C PRO A 104 -12.71 5.02 -13.15
N SER A 105 -13.28 3.87 -12.81
CA SER A 105 -13.93 3.62 -11.53
C SER A 105 -12.95 3.51 -10.37
N THR A 106 -11.69 3.13 -10.62
CA THR A 106 -10.66 3.03 -9.57
C THR A 106 -10.37 4.41 -9.00
N CYS A 107 -10.44 4.52 -7.67
CA CYS A 107 -10.08 5.74 -6.95
C CYS A 107 -8.56 5.93 -6.94
N SER A 108 -8.13 7.18 -6.88
CA SER A 108 -6.72 7.52 -6.73
C SER A 108 -6.55 8.61 -5.69
N SER A 109 -5.74 8.34 -4.67
CA SER A 109 -5.50 9.23 -3.55
C SER A 109 -4.01 9.56 -3.40
N HIS A 110 -3.74 10.69 -2.76
CA HIS A 110 -2.38 11.15 -2.45
C HIS A 110 -2.27 11.43 -0.97
N ALA A 111 -1.22 10.91 -0.34
CA ALA A 111 -0.92 11.16 1.06
C ALA A 111 0.53 11.65 1.23
N SER A 112 0.72 12.61 2.13
CA SER A 112 2.04 13.10 2.52
C SER A 112 2.12 13.13 4.06
N ARG A 113 3.14 12.48 4.62
CA ARG A 113 3.38 12.42 6.07
C ARG A 113 4.82 12.72 6.48
N PHE A 114 5.57 13.35 5.57
CA PHE A 114 7.02 13.55 5.63
C PHE A 114 7.82 12.27 5.94
N ALA A 115 9.15 12.36 5.89
CA ALA A 115 9.99 11.27 6.36
C ALA A 115 9.86 11.18 7.89
N ARG A 116 9.61 9.98 8.41
CA ARG A 116 9.66 9.76 9.86
C ARG A 116 11.14 9.79 10.28
N PRO A 117 11.52 10.50 11.36
CA PRO A 117 12.84 10.28 11.95
C PRO A 117 12.95 8.81 12.34
N VAL A 118 13.95 8.13 11.78
CA VAL A 118 14.37 6.78 12.16
C VAL A 118 15.36 6.85 13.31
#